data_AF-A0A6V8SF86-F1
#
_entry.id   AF-A0A6V8SF86-F1
#
_cell.length_a   1.000
_cell.length_b   1.000
_cell.length_c   1.000
_cell.angle_alpha   90.00
_cell.angle_beta   90.00
_cell.angle_gamma   90.00
#
_symmetry.space_group_name_H-M   'P 1'
#
loop_
_entity.id
_entity.type
_entity.pdbx_description
1 polymer ?
#
loop_
_entity_poly.entity_id
_entity_poly.type
_entity_poly.pdbx_seq_one_letter_code
_entity_poly.pdbx_strand_id
1 'polypeptide(L)'
;MNIKRKKILITLTAIISIVIISSFLIVKSMVSRFNKLLDPVTLININWSASLPNTKEATVLSDKTGGFHGDGVKLTKLNYTKDHLDEINKNFNFSSFDSLALDKFKPLAKSIDDKKAINEITDLIVNDNTTLRYKLIEEGASYLLILMSTKSSDTLTLYCLEDRI
;
A
#
# COMPACT_ATOMS: atom_id res chain seq x y z
N MET A 1 -46.98 5.06 25.40
CA MET A 1 -46.38 6.05 24.47
C MET A 1 -47.32 6.28 23.28
N ASN A 2 -47.77 7.52 23.08
CA ASN A 2 -48.86 7.89 22.16
C ASN A 2 -48.51 7.56 20.69
N ILE A 3 -49.44 6.99 19.90
CA ILE A 3 -49.19 6.47 18.54
C ILE A 3 -48.60 7.55 17.62
N LYS A 4 -49.05 8.81 17.78
CA LYS A 4 -48.51 9.97 17.05
C LYS A 4 -47.03 10.23 17.38
N ARG A 5 -46.62 10.11 18.65
CA ARG A 5 -45.22 10.30 19.07
C ARG A 5 -44.30 9.18 18.57
N LYS A 6 -44.80 7.93 18.50
CA LYS A 6 -44.06 6.80 17.90
C LYS A 6 -43.77 7.04 16.41
N LYS A 7 -44.76 7.51 15.64
CA LYS A 7 -44.58 7.81 14.21
C LYS A 7 -43.55 8.91 13.98
N ILE A 8 -43.62 10.00 14.75
CA ILE A 8 -42.66 11.11 14.66
C ILE A 8 -41.23 10.64 14.94
N LEU A 9 -41.02 9.83 15.99
CA LEU A 9 -39.70 9.32 16.35
C LEU A 9 -39.11 8.46 15.21
N ILE A 10 -39.89 7.53 14.66
CA ILE A 10 -39.46 6.65 13.56
C ILE A 10 -39.07 7.47 12.32
N THR A 11 -39.88 8.47 11.95
CA THR A 11 -39.57 9.35 10.83
C THR A 11 -38.29 10.15 11.06
N LEU A 12 -38.07 10.65 12.29
CA LEU A 12 -36.88 11.42 12.63
C LEU A 12 -35.61 10.55 12.55
N THR A 13 -35.67 9.30 13.06
CA THR A 13 -34.55 8.35 12.97
C THR A 13 -34.23 8.01 11.52
N ALA A 14 -35.25 7.79 10.69
CA ALA A 14 -35.05 7.52 9.27
C ALA A 14 -34.34 8.69 8.55
N ILE A 15 -34.73 9.94 8.83
CA ILE A 15 -34.08 11.12 8.26
C ILE A 15 -32.62 11.22 8.70
N ILE A 16 -32.34 11.03 10.00
CA ILE A 16 -30.96 11.06 10.53
C ILE A 16 -30.11 9.96 9.87
N SER A 17 -30.64 8.74 9.74
CA SER A 17 -29.95 7.64 9.07
C SER A 17 -29.65 7.96 7.60
N ILE A 18 -30.61 8.55 6.87
CA ILE A 18 -30.39 8.98 5.48
C ILE A 18 -29.27 10.01 5.41
N VAL A 19 -29.29 11.04 6.27
CA VAL A 19 -28.25 12.08 6.31
C VAL A 19 -26.88 11.47 6.58
N ILE A 20 -26.77 10.59 7.59
CA ILE A 20 -25.50 9.93 7.94
C ILE A 20 -25.00 9.08 6.76
N ILE A 21 -25.86 8.26 6.15
CA ILE A 21 -25.48 7.40 5.03
C ILE A 21 -25.06 8.26 3.82
N SER A 22 -25.79 9.32 3.49
CA SER A 22 -25.46 10.21 2.38
C SER A 22 -24.14 10.95 2.61
N SER A 23 -23.93 11.51 3.81
CA SER A 23 -22.66 12.16 4.17
C SER A 23 -21.48 11.18 4.08
N PHE A 24 -21.69 9.96 4.58
CA PHE A 24 -20.70 8.89 4.54
C PHE A 24 -20.30 8.55 3.09
N LEU A 25 -21.28 8.40 2.19
CA LEU A 25 -21.04 8.11 0.78
C LEU A 25 -20.28 9.25 0.06
N ILE A 26 -20.59 10.51 0.37
CA ILE A 26 -19.91 11.67 -0.21
C ILE A 26 -18.45 11.72 0.23
N VAL A 27 -18.17 11.56 1.53
CA VAL A 27 -16.80 11.55 2.05
C VAL A 27 -16.00 10.40 1.45
N LYS A 28 -16.58 9.18 1.38
CA LYS A 28 -15.93 8.04 0.73
C LYS A 28 -15.59 8.32 -0.74
N SER A 29 -16.51 8.95 -1.48
CA SER A 29 -16.28 9.32 -2.88
C SER A 29 -15.17 10.35 -3.02
N MET A 30 -15.13 11.37 -2.16
CA MET A 30 -14.07 12.37 -2.15
C MET A 30 -12.71 11.75 -1.82
N VAL A 31 -12.60 10.99 -0.73
CA VAL A 31 -11.35 10.32 -0.33
C VAL A 31 -10.87 9.36 -1.42
N SER A 32 -11.77 8.57 -2.01
CA SER A 32 -11.42 7.69 -3.13
C SER A 32 -10.92 8.47 -4.36
N ARG A 33 -11.51 9.63 -4.67
CA ARG A 33 -11.05 10.50 -5.76
C ARG A 33 -9.69 11.14 -5.45
N PHE A 34 -9.46 11.60 -4.22
CA PHE A 34 -8.17 12.12 -3.79
C PHE A 34 -7.07 11.05 -3.86
N ASN A 35 -7.35 9.84 -3.36
CA ASN A 35 -6.41 8.73 -3.46
C ASN A 35 -6.13 8.30 -4.90
N LYS A 36 -7.08 8.50 -5.82
CA LYS A 36 -6.87 8.27 -7.26
C LYS A 36 -6.06 9.38 -7.95
N LEU A 37 -6.01 10.58 -7.37
CA LEU A 37 -5.27 11.72 -7.91
C LEU A 37 -3.84 11.80 -7.37
N LEU A 38 -3.59 11.20 -6.20
CA LEU A 38 -2.26 11.14 -5.60
C LEU A 38 -1.44 10.01 -6.23
N ASP A 39 -0.20 10.34 -6.59
CA ASP A 39 0.77 9.38 -7.11
C ASP A 39 1.04 8.26 -6.09
N PRO A 40 1.27 7.00 -6.52
CA PRO A 40 1.53 5.88 -5.60
C PRO A 40 2.65 6.15 -4.59
N VAL A 41 3.73 6.85 -4.97
CA VAL A 41 4.81 7.22 -4.05
C VAL A 41 4.31 8.13 -2.94
N THR A 42 3.50 9.14 -3.30
CA THR A 42 2.95 10.07 -2.32
C THR A 42 2.05 9.35 -1.32
N LEU A 43 1.25 8.38 -1.78
CA LEU A 43 0.43 7.56 -0.89
C LEU A 43 1.27 6.71 0.05
N ILE A 44 2.34 6.06 -0.44
CA ILE A 44 3.24 5.26 0.39
C ILE A 44 3.90 6.13 1.45
N ASN A 45 4.39 7.32 1.07
CA ASN A 45 5.03 8.25 1.99
C ASN A 45 4.07 8.72 3.09
N ILE A 46 2.81 9.04 2.74
CA ILE A 46 1.80 9.48 3.70
C ILE A 46 1.40 8.33 4.64
N ASN A 47 1.16 7.14 4.09
CA ASN A 47 0.64 6.00 4.86
C ASN A 47 1.67 5.39 5.81
N TRP A 48 2.95 5.44 5.46
CA TRP A 48 4.00 4.70 6.17
C TRP A 48 5.11 5.60 6.71
N SER A 49 4.94 6.91 6.61
CA SER A 49 6.00 7.89 6.86
C SER A 49 7.30 7.55 6.10
N ALA A 50 7.17 6.87 4.95
CA ALA A 50 8.27 6.53 4.09
C ALA A 50 8.79 7.82 3.45
N SER A 51 10.10 8.03 3.42
CA SER A 51 10.72 9.20 2.78
C SER A 51 11.24 8.82 1.38
N LEU A 52 10.37 8.27 0.53
CA LEU A 52 10.73 7.90 -0.83
C LEU A 52 10.72 9.15 -1.74
N PRO A 53 11.75 9.34 -2.59
CA PRO A 53 11.70 10.39 -3.59
C PRO A 53 10.59 10.09 -4.61
N ASN A 54 9.99 11.13 -5.18
CA ASN A 54 8.99 10.96 -6.23
C ASN A 54 9.62 10.38 -7.50
N THR A 55 8.91 9.47 -8.17
CA THR A 55 9.27 8.96 -9.49
C THR A 55 8.06 9.04 -10.42
N LYS A 56 8.30 9.18 -11.72
CA LYS A 56 7.26 9.08 -12.75
C LYS A 56 6.95 7.64 -13.15
N GLU A 57 7.79 6.69 -12.73
CA GLU A 57 7.70 5.28 -13.08
C GLU A 57 7.17 4.46 -11.90
N ALA A 58 5.99 4.84 -11.43
CA ALA A 58 5.26 4.14 -10.39
C ALA A 58 4.10 3.34 -11.00
N THR A 59 4.09 2.03 -10.77
CA THR A 59 3.07 1.12 -11.29
C THR A 59 2.50 0.29 -10.16
N VAL A 60 1.18 0.38 -9.93
CA VAL A 60 0.47 -0.52 -9.02
C VAL A 60 0.26 -1.85 -9.75
N LEU A 61 0.91 -2.92 -9.29
CA LEU A 61 0.82 -4.25 -9.88
C LEU A 61 -0.36 -5.04 -9.33
N SER A 62 -0.70 -4.82 -8.06
CA SER A 62 -1.87 -5.43 -7.45
C SER A 62 -2.44 -4.52 -6.37
N ASP A 63 -3.76 -4.39 -6.33
CA ASP A 63 -4.46 -3.62 -5.33
C ASP A 63 -5.69 -4.39 -4.86
N LYS A 64 -5.60 -4.96 -3.68
CA LYS A 64 -6.72 -5.59 -2.97
C LYS A 64 -7.15 -4.79 -1.76
N THR A 65 -6.82 -3.50 -1.71
CA THR A 65 -7.28 -2.64 -0.63
C THR A 65 -8.78 -2.39 -0.75
N GLY A 66 -9.48 -2.44 0.38
CA GLY A 66 -10.93 -2.35 0.48
C GLY A 66 -11.36 -1.78 1.84
N GLY A 67 -12.65 -1.87 2.14
CA GLY A 67 -13.17 -1.42 3.44
C GLY A 67 -13.23 0.11 3.62
N PHE A 68 -13.47 0.54 4.86
CA PHE A 68 -13.57 1.95 5.22
C PHE A 68 -12.23 2.60 5.56
N HIS A 69 -11.26 1.80 6.02
CA HIS A 69 -9.93 2.28 6.41
C HIS A 69 -8.85 2.01 5.34
N GLY A 70 -9.22 1.36 4.23
CA GLY A 70 -8.27 1.01 3.17
C GLY A 70 -7.48 -0.26 3.46
N ASP A 71 -8.08 -1.18 4.21
CA ASP A 71 -7.48 -2.44 4.67
C ASP A 71 -7.28 -3.38 3.49
N GLY A 72 -6.21 -4.18 3.56
CA GLY A 72 -5.85 -5.15 2.55
C GLY A 72 -4.42 -4.97 2.05
N VAL A 73 -4.13 -5.70 0.97
CA VAL A 73 -2.77 -5.82 0.44
C VAL A 73 -2.63 -5.05 -0.86
N LYS A 74 -1.55 -4.29 -0.98
CA LYS A 74 -1.19 -3.56 -2.20
C LYS A 74 0.27 -3.83 -2.56
N LEU A 75 0.53 -4.05 -3.84
CA LEU A 75 1.88 -4.17 -4.41
C LEU A 75 2.10 -3.04 -5.42
N THR A 76 3.06 -2.18 -5.11
CA THR A 76 3.49 -1.09 -5.98
C THR A 76 4.94 -1.30 -6.41
N LYS A 77 5.20 -1.25 -7.72
CA LYS A 77 6.54 -1.26 -8.30
C LYS A 77 6.95 0.17 -8.62
N LEU A 78 8.10 0.58 -8.12
CA LEU A 78 8.68 1.90 -8.35
C LEU A 78 10.04 1.71 -9.02
N ASN A 79 10.24 2.37 -10.16
CA ASN A 79 11.56 2.41 -10.79
C ASN A 79 12.20 3.77 -10.57
N TYR A 80 13.51 3.73 -10.30
CA TYR A 80 14.33 4.89 -10.05
C TYR A 80 15.60 4.82 -10.90
N THR A 81 16.07 6.01 -11.28
CA THR A 81 17.42 6.19 -11.82
C THR A 81 18.45 6.22 -10.70
N LYS A 82 19.71 6.02 -11.05
CA LYS A 82 20.86 6.05 -10.13
C LYS A 82 20.91 7.29 -9.23
N ASP A 83 20.51 8.46 -9.72
CA ASP A 83 20.57 9.72 -8.95
C ASP A 83 19.71 9.67 -7.67
N HIS A 84 18.66 8.84 -7.66
CA HIS A 84 17.81 8.64 -6.49
C HIS A 84 18.32 7.54 -5.56
N LEU A 85 19.28 6.72 -5.99
CA LEU A 85 19.82 5.60 -5.22
C LEU A 85 20.48 6.07 -3.92
N ASP A 86 21.25 7.16 -3.99
CA ASP A 86 21.93 7.73 -2.82
C ASP A 86 20.93 8.29 -1.80
N GLU A 87 19.88 8.96 -2.28
CA GLU A 87 18.80 9.47 -1.45
C GLU A 87 18.03 8.33 -0.76
N ILE A 88 17.68 7.29 -1.53
CA ILE A 88 16.97 6.12 -1.01
C ILE A 88 17.83 5.37 0.03
N ASN A 89 19.12 5.13 -0.24
CA ASN A 89 20.01 4.49 0.73
C ASN A 89 20.25 5.35 1.98
N LYS A 90 20.16 6.69 1.87
CA LYS A 90 20.29 7.60 3.01
C LYS A 90 19.05 7.56 3.91
N ASN A 91 17.86 7.49 3.30
CA ASN A 91 16.59 7.52 4.03
C ASN A 91 16.19 6.14 4.57
N PHE A 92 16.68 5.06 3.97
CA PHE A 92 16.35 3.69 4.35
C PHE A 92 17.61 2.87 4.62
N ASN A 93 17.75 2.39 5.85
CA ASN A 93 18.76 1.39 6.18
C ASN A 93 18.27 0.01 5.75
N PHE A 94 18.64 -0.39 4.53
CA PHE A 94 18.27 -1.69 3.97
C PHE A 94 19.13 -2.82 4.53
N SER A 95 18.49 -3.91 4.90
CA SER A 95 19.14 -5.16 5.29
C SER A 95 19.25 -6.11 4.09
N SER A 96 20.23 -7.01 4.12
CA SER A 96 20.29 -8.11 3.16
C SER A 96 19.03 -8.97 3.26
N PHE A 97 18.48 -9.44 2.14
CA PHE A 97 17.30 -10.30 2.17
C PHE A 97 17.59 -11.62 2.89
N ASP A 98 16.83 -11.94 3.93
CA ASP A 98 17.05 -13.06 4.84
C ASP A 98 15.75 -13.85 5.11
N SER A 99 15.79 -14.79 6.06
CA SER A 99 14.62 -15.60 6.43
C SER A 99 13.47 -14.77 7.00
N LEU A 100 13.75 -13.68 7.73
CA LEU A 100 12.73 -12.80 8.29
C LEU A 100 11.97 -12.08 7.17
N ALA A 101 12.70 -11.54 6.19
CA ALA A 101 12.09 -10.92 5.00
C ALA A 101 11.22 -11.92 4.24
N LEU A 102 11.70 -13.16 4.08
CA LEU A 102 10.97 -14.22 3.40
C LEU A 102 9.68 -14.62 4.13
N ASP A 103 9.72 -14.68 5.46
CA ASP A 103 8.56 -15.02 6.30
C ASP A 103 7.47 -13.95 6.26
N LYS A 104 7.84 -12.67 6.08
CA LYS A 104 6.89 -11.57 5.82
C LYS A 104 6.39 -11.56 4.37
N PHE A 105 7.26 -11.87 3.41
CA PHE A 105 6.89 -11.85 1.99
C PHE A 105 5.89 -12.97 1.61
N LYS A 106 6.12 -14.21 2.05
CA LYS A 106 5.28 -15.37 1.70
C LYS A 106 3.77 -15.19 1.93
N PRO A 107 3.29 -14.72 3.11
CA PRO A 107 1.86 -14.52 3.34
C PRO A 107 1.29 -13.40 2.45
N LEU A 108 2.04 -12.33 2.19
CA LEU A 108 1.61 -11.26 1.29
C LEU A 108 1.51 -11.72 -0.15
N ALA A 109 2.51 -12.48 -0.60
CA ALA A 109 2.53 -13.03 -1.95
C ALA A 109 1.30 -13.91 -2.24
N LYS A 110 0.81 -14.66 -1.23
CA LYS A 110 -0.43 -15.45 -1.36
C LYS A 110 -1.68 -14.57 -1.51
N SER A 111 -1.64 -13.36 -0.99
CA SER A 111 -2.77 -12.43 -1.03
C SER A 111 -2.83 -11.63 -2.33
N ILE A 112 -1.75 -11.58 -3.12
CA ILE A 112 -1.66 -10.87 -4.39
C ILE A 112 -2.19 -11.74 -5.54
N ASP A 113 -3.12 -11.21 -6.34
CA ASP A 113 -3.72 -11.97 -7.47
C ASP A 113 -2.86 -11.94 -8.74
N ASP A 114 -2.01 -10.91 -8.90
CA ASP A 114 -1.14 -10.81 -10.07
C ASP A 114 0.03 -11.80 -9.95
N LYS A 115 -0.20 -13.01 -10.46
CA LYS A 115 0.80 -14.08 -10.51
C LYS A 115 2.06 -13.68 -11.27
N LYS A 116 1.97 -12.80 -12.27
CA LYS A 116 3.14 -12.36 -13.04
C LYS A 116 4.03 -11.48 -12.17
N ALA A 117 3.43 -10.57 -11.41
CA ALA A 117 4.15 -9.72 -10.46
C ALA A 117 4.83 -10.54 -9.35
N ILE A 118 4.13 -11.55 -8.81
CA ILE A 118 4.72 -12.44 -7.80
C ILE A 118 5.85 -13.30 -8.35
N ASN A 119 5.69 -13.83 -9.56
CA ASN A 119 6.76 -14.58 -10.22
C ASN A 119 7.99 -13.69 -10.46
N GLU A 120 7.80 -12.44 -10.89
CA GLU A 120 8.92 -11.50 -11.06
C GLU A 120 9.72 -11.33 -9.75
N ILE A 121 9.06 -11.16 -8.60
CA ILE A 121 9.74 -11.01 -7.31
C ILE A 121 10.37 -12.34 -6.86
N THR A 122 9.67 -13.46 -7.07
CA THR A 122 10.16 -14.79 -6.69
C THR A 122 11.42 -15.13 -7.47
N ASP A 123 11.45 -14.83 -8.77
CA ASP A 123 12.62 -15.03 -9.62
C ASP A 123 13.81 -14.17 -9.15
N LEU A 124 13.56 -12.95 -8.66
CA LEU A 124 14.60 -12.11 -8.06
C LEU A 124 15.15 -12.67 -6.74
N ILE A 125 14.32 -13.35 -5.96
CA ILE A 125 14.74 -14.01 -4.71
C ILE A 125 15.58 -15.26 -5.00
N VAL A 126 15.24 -16.01 -6.04
CA VAL A 126 15.91 -17.28 -6.39
C VAL A 126 17.18 -17.06 -7.21
N ASN A 127 17.32 -15.94 -7.91
CA ASN A 127 18.48 -15.65 -8.76
C ASN A 127 19.64 -15.06 -7.96
N ASP A 128 20.73 -15.82 -7.83
CA ASP A 128 21.95 -15.45 -7.10
C ASP A 128 22.68 -14.21 -7.63
N ASN A 129 22.39 -13.77 -8.87
CA ASN A 129 23.02 -12.59 -9.47
C ASN A 129 22.38 -11.25 -9.06
N THR A 130 21.30 -11.27 -8.28
CA THR A 130 20.60 -10.06 -7.83
C THR A 130 20.80 -9.81 -6.35
N THR A 131 21.43 -8.69 -6.00
CA THR A 131 21.54 -8.25 -4.61
C THR A 131 20.20 -7.71 -4.13
N LEU A 132 19.33 -8.61 -3.66
CA LEU A 132 18.06 -8.23 -3.06
C LEU A 132 18.30 -7.73 -1.63
N ARG A 133 17.86 -6.51 -1.36
CA ARG A 133 17.87 -5.92 -0.01
C ARG A 133 16.44 -5.55 0.37
N TYR A 134 16.16 -5.46 1.67
CA TYR A 134 14.82 -5.13 2.12
C TYR A 134 14.82 -4.13 3.27
N LYS A 135 13.68 -3.44 3.40
CA LYS A 135 13.34 -2.64 4.57
C LYS A 135 11.91 -2.98 4.98
N LEU A 136 11.75 -3.26 6.27
CA LEU A 136 10.45 -3.45 6.90
C LEU A 136 10.12 -2.21 7.75
N ILE A 137 8.90 -1.70 7.60
CA ILE A 137 8.30 -0.66 8.45
C ILE A 137 7.02 -1.26 9.03
N GLU A 138 6.87 -1.25 10.34
CA GLU A 138 5.72 -1.82 11.05
C GLU A 138 4.99 -0.71 11.83
N GLU A 139 3.67 -0.63 11.65
CA GLU A 139 2.78 0.27 12.39
C GLU A 139 1.60 -0.53 12.95
N GLY A 140 1.71 -0.94 14.22
CA GLY A 140 0.72 -1.81 14.85
C GLY A 140 0.69 -3.21 14.20
N ALA A 141 -0.47 -3.61 13.68
CA ALA A 141 -0.63 -4.87 12.95
C ALA A 141 -0.33 -4.73 11.44
N SER A 142 -0.17 -3.51 10.95
CA SER A 142 0.09 -3.20 9.55
C SER A 142 1.60 -3.12 9.29
N TYR A 143 2.05 -3.50 8.09
CA TYR A 143 3.45 -3.34 7.69
C TYR A 143 3.65 -3.05 6.21
N LEU A 144 4.74 -2.33 5.92
CA LEU A 144 5.27 -2.08 4.59
C LEU A 144 6.61 -2.81 4.44
N LEU A 145 6.66 -3.74 3.49
CA LEU A 145 7.88 -4.41 3.07
C LEU A 145 8.36 -3.80 1.75
N ILE A 146 9.50 -3.11 1.79
CA ILE A 146 10.16 -2.55 0.61
C ILE A 146 11.28 -3.52 0.20
N LEU A 147 11.15 -4.14 -0.96
CA LEU A 147 12.19 -4.96 -1.57
C LEU A 147 12.91 -4.15 -2.63
N MET A 148 14.22 -4.04 -2.51
CA MET A 148 15.06 -3.29 -3.42
C MET A 148 15.90 -4.25 -4.24
N SER A 149 15.75 -4.16 -5.56
CA SER A 149 16.53 -4.90 -6.54
C SER A 149 17.37 -3.95 -7.38
N THR A 150 18.67 -4.19 -7.45
CA THR A 150 19.59 -3.55 -8.39
C THR A 150 19.92 -4.55 -9.49
N LYS A 151 19.23 -4.46 -10.64
CA LYS A 151 19.41 -5.39 -11.77
C LYS A 151 20.55 -4.97 -12.71
N SER A 152 20.87 -3.66 -12.74
CA SER A 152 22.05 -3.07 -13.38
C SER A 152 22.63 -1.98 -12.48
N SER A 153 23.81 -1.43 -12.80
CA SER A 153 24.41 -0.32 -12.05
C SER A 153 23.60 0.98 -12.06
N ASP A 154 22.64 1.09 -12.98
CA ASP A 154 22.02 2.36 -13.35
C ASP A 154 20.53 2.42 -13.05
N THR A 155 19.89 1.27 -12.79
CA THR A 155 18.47 1.19 -12.48
C THR A 155 18.21 0.49 -11.16
N LEU A 156 17.31 1.10 -10.39
CA LEU A 156 16.84 0.62 -9.11
C LEU A 156 15.36 0.33 -9.21
N THR A 157 14.94 -0.85 -8.77
CA THR A 157 13.52 -1.17 -8.66
C THR A 157 13.19 -1.45 -7.20
N LEU A 158 12.18 -0.75 -6.69
CA LEU A 158 11.56 -1.02 -5.39
C LEU A 158 10.21 -1.71 -5.60
N TYR A 159 9.99 -2.81 -4.89
CA TYR A 159 8.69 -3.44 -4.73
C TYR A 159 8.20 -3.11 -3.32
N CYS A 160 7.17 -2.28 -3.22
CA CYS A 160 6.54 -1.88 -1.98
C CYS A 160 5.30 -2.74 -1.78
N LEU A 161 5.35 -3.67 -0.83
CA LEU A 161 4.23 -4.49 -0.43
C LEU A 161 3.65 -3.94 0.87
N GLU A 162 2.44 -3.43 0.79
CA GLU A 162 1.68 -2.86 1.90
C GLU A 162 0.65 -3.89 2.39
N ASP A 163 0.57 -4.08 3.70
CA ASP A 163 -0.50 -4.84 4.37
C ASP A 163 -1.13 -3.96 5.44
N ARG A 164 -2.39 -3.61 5.23
CA ARG A 164 -3.15 -2.73 6.13
C ARG A 164 -4.28 -3.50 6.79
N ILE A 165 -4.33 -3.44 8.12
CA ILE A 165 -5.30 -4.15 8.98
C ILE A 165 -5.96 -3.17 9.93
#